data_AF-A0A9P5EU00-F1
#
_entry.id   AF-A0A9P5EU00-F1
#
_cell.length_a   1.000
_cell.length_b   1.000
_cell.length_c   1.000
_cell.angle_alpha   90.00
_cell.angle_beta   90.00
_cell.angle_gamma   90.00
#
_symmetry.space_group_name_H-M   'P 1'
#
loop_
_entity.id
_entity.type
_entity.pdbx_description
1 polymer ?
#
loop_
_entity_poly.entity_id
_entity_poly.type
_entity_poly.pdbx_seq_one_letter_code
_entity_poly.pdbx_strand_id
1 'polypeptide(L)'
;MPVYLQLGISGYINDLQSPDNLHRDEILATGVLLCSVSINGLYKWTTLIKGLHTVLQQRKLLETTTQSPLVGHLIEVIALLDVPHFTLNRSTESLRIWPSYFAQRHLTGVQETSGLPYSLLDLICNMDSPDAEQRLRNWPGELCRELVQIHLWEAFRTASILHCRALRPATENEENSAVAGFGDELLEMKALAACQAVIDSKGDSFPGVPHLAAALMYPLFIVCLSTEQDTVARSLSRDLFSDVVKKWGDHEIRLAWDIVIEVWQRSTMQPGVCGLKLAEDFVAELDIEMYLY
;
A
#
# COMPACT_ATOMS: atom_id res chain seq x y z
N MET A 1 5.15 9.96 -20.64
CA MET A 1 4.36 8.78 -21.05
C MET A 1 4.68 8.40 -22.50
N PRO A 2 5.05 7.14 -22.79
CA PRO A 2 5.29 6.66 -24.15
C PRO A 2 4.02 6.64 -25.00
N VAL A 3 4.17 6.81 -26.32
CA VAL A 3 3.04 6.86 -27.28
C VAL A 3 2.19 5.58 -27.24
N TYR A 4 2.82 4.40 -27.12
CA TYR A 4 2.08 3.14 -27.08
C TYR A 4 1.16 3.04 -25.85
N LEU A 5 1.57 3.59 -24.71
CA LEU A 5 0.75 3.58 -23.49
C LEU A 5 -0.41 4.56 -23.61
N GLN A 6 -0.18 5.74 -24.18
CA GLN A 6 -1.24 6.71 -24.48
C GLN A 6 -2.31 6.11 -25.41
N LEU A 7 -1.88 5.39 -26.45
CA LEU A 7 -2.78 4.69 -27.36
C LEU A 7 -3.53 3.57 -26.65
N GLY A 8 -2.86 2.80 -25.80
CA GLY A 8 -3.48 1.74 -24.99
C GLY A 8 -4.56 2.27 -24.04
N ILE A 9 -4.26 3.34 -23.31
CA ILE A 9 -5.22 4.01 -22.42
C ILE A 9 -6.39 4.58 -23.22
N SER A 10 -6.14 5.24 -24.35
CA SER A 10 -7.19 5.81 -25.19
C SER A 10 -8.11 4.72 -25.76
N GLY A 11 -7.54 3.61 -26.23
CA GLY A 11 -8.29 2.44 -26.68
C GLY A 11 -9.15 1.85 -25.57
N TYR A 12 -8.57 1.67 -24.38
CA TYR A 12 -9.30 1.18 -23.21
C TYR A 12 -10.46 2.10 -22.81
N ILE A 13 -10.26 3.41 -22.82
CA ILE A 13 -11.33 4.39 -22.52
C ILE A 13 -12.46 4.27 -23.56
N ASN A 14 -12.14 4.09 -24.85
CA ASN A 14 -13.16 3.89 -25.88
C ASN A 14 -13.92 2.57 -25.67
N ASP A 15 -13.22 1.50 -25.27
CA ASP A 15 -13.86 0.22 -24.95
C ASP A 15 -14.81 0.33 -23.76
N LEU A 16 -14.45 1.12 -22.74
CA LEU A 16 -15.32 1.39 -21.58
C LEU A 16 -16.61 2.15 -21.94
N GLN A 17 -16.63 2.88 -23.06
CA GLN A 17 -17.83 3.58 -23.54
C GLN A 17 -18.81 2.65 -24.29
N SER A 18 -18.37 1.44 -24.66
CA SER A 18 -19.16 0.49 -25.45
C SER A 18 -19.78 -0.58 -24.54
N PRO A 19 -21.12 -0.59 -24.34
CA PRO A 19 -21.78 -1.52 -23.42
C PRO A 19 -21.48 -3.00 -23.71
N ASP A 20 -21.39 -3.37 -24.99
CA ASP A 20 -21.10 -4.74 -25.41
C ASP A 20 -19.71 -5.22 -24.95
N ASN A 21 -18.73 -4.32 -24.86
CA ASN A 21 -17.39 -4.65 -24.43
C ASN A 21 -17.30 -4.86 -22.92
N LEU A 22 -18.15 -4.18 -22.12
CA LEU A 22 -18.10 -4.23 -20.67
C LEU A 22 -18.35 -5.63 -20.10
N HIS A 23 -18.94 -6.56 -20.86
CA HIS A 23 -19.19 -7.93 -20.42
C HIS A 23 -17.98 -8.86 -20.56
N ARG A 24 -16.89 -8.40 -21.18
CA ARG A 24 -15.71 -9.20 -21.52
C ARG A 24 -14.68 -9.22 -20.38
N ASP A 25 -14.11 -10.38 -20.10
CA ASP A 25 -13.06 -10.54 -19.07
C ASP A 25 -11.76 -9.86 -19.49
N GLU A 26 -11.52 -9.75 -20.80
CA GLU A 26 -10.38 -9.08 -21.39
C GLU A 26 -10.32 -7.60 -21.03
N ILE A 27 -11.48 -6.95 -20.80
CA ILE A 27 -11.52 -5.54 -20.38
C ILE A 27 -11.02 -5.38 -18.94
N LEU A 28 -11.35 -6.32 -18.04
CA LEU A 28 -10.81 -6.33 -16.67
C LEU A 28 -9.30 -6.57 -16.69
N ALA A 29 -8.86 -7.59 -17.43
CA ALA A 29 -7.43 -7.91 -17.54
C ALA A 29 -6.62 -6.77 -18.17
N THR A 30 -7.17 -6.12 -19.20
CA THR A 30 -6.54 -4.96 -19.86
C THR A 30 -6.42 -3.77 -18.91
N GLY A 31 -7.47 -3.46 -18.14
CA GLY A 31 -7.41 -2.37 -17.18
C GLY A 31 -6.40 -2.63 -16.06
N VAL A 32 -6.35 -3.86 -15.52
CA VAL A 32 -5.32 -4.25 -14.53
C VAL A 32 -3.91 -4.11 -15.11
N LEU A 33 -3.68 -4.60 -16.33
CA LEU A 33 -2.39 -4.46 -17.01
C LEU A 33 -2.00 -2.99 -17.20
N LEU A 34 -2.94 -2.15 -17.62
CA LEU A 34 -2.70 -0.71 -17.80
C LEU A 34 -2.40 -0.02 -16.46
N CYS A 35 -3.06 -0.41 -15.37
CA CYS A 35 -2.71 0.05 -14.02
C CYS A 35 -1.26 -0.32 -13.70
N SER A 36 -0.89 -1.61 -13.85
CA SER A 36 0.48 -2.07 -13.57
C SER A 36 1.53 -1.32 -14.39
N VAL A 37 1.34 -1.20 -15.71
CA VAL A 37 2.28 -0.48 -16.59
C VAL A 37 2.35 1.01 -16.21
N SER A 38 1.25 1.62 -15.80
CA SER A 38 1.22 3.02 -15.39
C SER A 38 1.91 3.25 -14.05
N ILE A 39 1.72 2.34 -13.08
CA ILE A 39 2.43 2.32 -11.79
C ILE A 39 3.94 2.24 -12.00
N ASN A 40 4.40 1.28 -12.80
CA ASN A 40 5.84 1.12 -13.09
C ASN A 40 6.42 2.32 -13.86
N GLY A 41 5.57 3.04 -14.58
CA GLY A 41 5.92 4.27 -15.28
C GLY A 41 5.80 5.54 -14.44
N LEU A 42 5.40 5.43 -13.17
CA LEU A 42 5.09 6.55 -12.26
C LEU A 42 4.09 7.55 -12.86
N TYR A 43 3.11 7.04 -13.62
CA TYR A 43 2.03 7.84 -14.19
C TYR A 43 0.81 7.82 -13.30
N LYS A 44 -0.03 8.85 -13.40
CA LYS A 44 -1.38 8.85 -12.82
C LYS A 44 -2.17 7.67 -13.39
N TRP A 45 -2.64 6.81 -12.50
CA TRP A 45 -3.19 5.50 -12.82
C TRP A 45 -4.50 5.22 -12.08
N THR A 46 -4.79 5.89 -10.95
CA THR A 46 -6.01 5.59 -10.17
C THR A 46 -7.30 5.92 -10.93
N THR A 47 -7.25 6.78 -11.96
CA THR A 47 -8.38 6.99 -12.88
C THR A 47 -8.76 5.73 -13.67
N LEU A 48 -7.81 4.82 -13.91
CA LEU A 48 -8.06 3.53 -14.55
C LEU A 48 -8.86 2.60 -13.62
N ILE A 49 -8.65 2.70 -12.29
CA ILE A 49 -9.46 1.97 -11.30
C ILE A 49 -10.92 2.41 -11.39
N LYS A 50 -11.22 3.70 -11.60
CA LYS A 50 -12.62 4.15 -11.82
C LYS A 50 -13.27 3.47 -13.03
N GLY A 51 -12.50 3.30 -14.10
CA GLY A 51 -12.93 2.55 -15.28
C GLY A 51 -13.23 1.08 -14.95
N LEU A 52 -12.29 0.41 -14.28
CA LEU A 52 -12.46 -0.97 -13.81
C LEU A 52 -13.67 -1.13 -12.89
N HIS A 53 -13.86 -0.23 -11.93
CA HIS A 53 -15.00 -0.24 -11.03
C HIS A 53 -16.34 -0.10 -11.76
N THR A 54 -16.39 0.71 -12.84
CA THR A 54 -17.57 0.80 -13.70
C THR A 54 -17.90 -0.55 -14.34
N VAL A 55 -16.89 -1.29 -14.81
CA VAL A 55 -17.05 -2.65 -15.34
C VAL A 55 -17.59 -3.59 -14.25
N LEU A 56 -17.02 -3.54 -13.04
CA LEU A 56 -17.45 -4.36 -11.90
C LEU A 56 -18.91 -4.11 -11.52
N GLN A 57 -19.34 -2.84 -11.52
CA GLN A 57 -20.72 -2.45 -11.24
C GLN A 57 -21.68 -2.90 -12.34
N GLN A 58 -21.37 -2.64 -13.61
CA GLN A 58 -22.24 -3.00 -14.74
C GLN A 58 -22.45 -4.52 -14.84
N ARG A 59 -21.41 -5.29 -14.55
CA ARG A 59 -21.48 -6.76 -14.51
C ARG A 59 -22.02 -7.32 -13.19
N LYS A 60 -22.32 -6.48 -12.19
CA LYS A 60 -22.74 -6.87 -10.83
C LYS A 60 -21.80 -7.88 -10.17
N LEU A 61 -20.50 -7.79 -10.48
CA LEU A 61 -19.53 -8.76 -10.00
C LEU A 61 -19.34 -8.69 -8.49
N LEU A 62 -19.44 -7.48 -7.91
CA LEU A 62 -19.28 -7.31 -6.47
C LEU A 62 -20.44 -7.96 -5.66
N GLU A 63 -21.61 -8.08 -6.26
CA GLU A 63 -22.79 -8.72 -5.66
C GLU A 63 -22.77 -10.24 -5.84
N THR A 64 -21.99 -10.74 -6.79
CA THR A 64 -21.99 -12.16 -7.16
C THR A 64 -21.08 -12.97 -6.22
N THR A 65 -21.58 -14.10 -5.72
CA THR A 65 -20.83 -14.99 -4.81
C THR A 65 -20.00 -16.05 -5.55
N THR A 66 -20.35 -16.38 -6.79
CA THR A 66 -19.66 -17.36 -7.62
C THR A 66 -19.07 -16.71 -8.87
N GLN A 67 -17.75 -16.79 -9.00
CA GLN A 67 -17.02 -16.24 -10.14
C GLN A 67 -16.05 -17.27 -10.69
N SER A 68 -15.63 -17.09 -11.95
CA SER A 68 -14.52 -17.87 -12.48
C SER A 68 -13.24 -17.53 -11.68
N PRO A 69 -12.28 -18.47 -11.56
CA PRO A 69 -11.03 -18.21 -10.85
C PRO A 69 -10.28 -16.97 -11.35
N LEU A 70 -10.30 -16.74 -12.68
CA LEU A 70 -9.70 -15.56 -13.29
C LEU A 70 -10.38 -14.26 -12.83
N VAL A 71 -11.71 -14.19 -12.88
CA VAL A 71 -12.45 -12.98 -12.48
C VAL A 71 -12.28 -12.70 -11.00
N GLY A 72 -12.33 -13.75 -10.15
CA GLY A 72 -12.05 -13.62 -8.73
C GLY A 72 -10.68 -13.00 -8.46
N HIS A 73 -9.64 -13.54 -9.11
CA HIS A 73 -8.28 -13.01 -9.02
C HIS A 73 -8.19 -11.55 -9.49
N LEU A 74 -8.84 -11.19 -10.61
CA LEU A 74 -8.83 -9.81 -11.10
C LEU A 74 -9.52 -8.85 -10.11
N ILE A 75 -10.61 -9.26 -9.47
CA ILE A 75 -11.27 -8.44 -8.44
C ILE A 75 -10.36 -8.25 -7.22
N GLU A 76 -9.66 -9.30 -6.79
CA GLU A 76 -8.67 -9.19 -5.70
C GLU A 76 -7.59 -8.16 -6.04
N VAL A 77 -7.00 -8.23 -7.23
CA VAL A 77 -5.98 -7.27 -7.68
C VAL A 77 -6.54 -5.86 -7.72
N ILE A 78 -7.74 -5.66 -8.29
CA ILE A 78 -8.38 -4.34 -8.37
C ILE A 78 -8.65 -3.78 -6.97
N ALA A 79 -9.10 -4.62 -6.04
CA ALA A 79 -9.39 -4.22 -4.68
C ALA A 79 -8.12 -3.82 -3.91
N LEU A 80 -7.00 -4.54 -4.12
CA LEU A 80 -5.69 -4.20 -3.55
C LEU A 80 -5.16 -2.86 -4.09
N LEU A 81 -5.27 -2.65 -5.41
CA LEU A 81 -4.89 -1.39 -6.04
C LEU A 81 -5.74 -0.20 -5.53
N ASP A 82 -6.98 -0.44 -5.11
CA ASP A 82 -7.86 0.59 -4.57
C ASP A 82 -7.62 0.92 -3.08
N VAL A 83 -6.70 0.21 -2.41
CA VAL A 83 -6.35 0.50 -1.01
C VAL A 83 -5.75 1.91 -0.91
N PRO A 84 -6.42 2.84 -0.21
CA PRO A 84 -6.04 4.26 -0.26
C PRO A 84 -4.63 4.49 0.27
N HIS A 85 -4.27 3.80 1.35
CA HIS A 85 -3.04 4.00 2.11
C HIS A 85 -1.77 3.45 1.44
N PHE A 86 -1.91 2.71 0.34
CA PHE A 86 -0.79 2.22 -0.46
C PHE A 86 -0.44 3.15 -1.62
N THR A 87 -1.16 4.26 -1.82
CA THR A 87 -0.85 5.19 -2.90
C THR A 87 -0.72 6.62 -2.37
N LEU A 88 0.38 7.28 -2.70
CA LEU A 88 0.59 8.71 -2.43
C LEU A 88 0.07 9.56 -3.58
N ASN A 89 -0.47 10.73 -3.26
CA ASN A 89 -0.95 11.74 -4.21
C ASN A 89 -2.00 11.17 -5.20
N ARG A 90 -2.94 10.37 -4.69
CA ARG A 90 -4.02 9.81 -5.51
C ARG A 90 -4.83 10.93 -6.18
N SER A 91 -4.99 10.86 -7.51
CA SER A 91 -5.85 11.78 -8.27
C SER A 91 -7.34 11.48 -8.07
N THR A 92 -7.66 10.34 -7.46
CA THR A 92 -9.03 9.91 -7.21
C THR A 92 -9.21 9.35 -5.81
N GLU A 93 -10.33 9.69 -5.18
CA GLU A 93 -10.77 9.04 -3.94
C GLU A 93 -10.83 7.51 -4.11
N SER A 94 -10.54 6.79 -3.03
CA SER A 94 -10.71 5.33 -2.99
C SER A 94 -12.18 4.98 -3.18
N LEU A 95 -12.42 3.96 -3.99
CA LEU A 95 -13.77 3.45 -4.29
C LEU A 95 -14.23 2.44 -3.23
N ARG A 96 -13.39 2.14 -2.23
CA ARG A 96 -13.61 1.21 -1.13
C ARG A 96 -14.01 -0.18 -1.60
N ILE A 97 -13.43 -0.64 -2.71
CA ILE A 97 -13.75 -1.94 -3.32
C ILE A 97 -13.51 -3.09 -2.34
N TRP A 98 -12.39 -3.05 -1.60
CA TRP A 98 -12.05 -4.08 -0.63
C TRP A 98 -13.08 -4.24 0.50
N PRO A 99 -13.41 -3.19 1.30
CA PRO A 99 -14.48 -3.26 2.29
C PRO A 99 -15.85 -3.68 1.73
N SER A 100 -16.19 -3.26 0.51
CA SER A 100 -17.48 -3.57 -0.12
C SER A 100 -17.59 -5.02 -0.57
N TYR A 101 -16.47 -5.71 -0.83
CA TYR A 101 -16.49 -7.07 -1.36
C TYR A 101 -15.89 -8.11 -0.42
N PHE A 102 -14.64 -7.95 0.00
CA PHE A 102 -13.90 -8.98 0.74
C PHE A 102 -14.23 -8.98 2.23
N ALA A 103 -14.28 -7.80 2.86
CA ALA A 103 -14.52 -7.69 4.30
C ALA A 103 -15.88 -8.28 4.73
N GLN A 104 -16.90 -8.22 3.86
CA GLN A 104 -18.23 -8.79 4.11
C GLN A 104 -18.25 -10.32 4.05
N ARG A 105 -17.26 -10.94 3.40
CA ARG A 105 -17.18 -12.39 3.20
C ARG A 105 -16.40 -13.10 4.31
N HIS A 106 -15.78 -12.35 5.23
CA HIS A 106 -15.03 -12.88 6.37
C HIS A 106 -14.05 -13.99 5.98
N LEU A 107 -13.30 -13.75 4.89
CA LEU A 107 -12.31 -14.69 4.41
C LEU A 107 -11.20 -14.88 5.44
N THR A 108 -10.69 -16.10 5.55
CA THR A 108 -9.62 -16.47 6.47
C THR A 108 -8.36 -16.88 5.71
N GLY A 109 -7.21 -16.84 6.38
CA GLY A 109 -5.93 -17.19 5.78
C GLY A 109 -5.30 -16.05 4.99
N VAL A 110 -4.40 -16.41 4.08
CA VAL A 110 -3.52 -15.49 3.36
C VAL A 110 -4.09 -15.20 1.98
N GLN A 111 -4.17 -13.92 1.61
CA GLN A 111 -4.56 -13.53 0.26
C GLN A 111 -3.37 -13.71 -0.69
N GLU A 112 -3.59 -14.43 -1.79
CA GLU A 112 -2.50 -14.98 -2.62
C GLU A 112 -1.67 -13.92 -3.34
N THR A 113 -2.27 -12.80 -3.75
CA THR A 113 -1.56 -11.76 -4.52
C THR A 113 -0.67 -10.89 -3.63
N SER A 114 -1.12 -10.63 -2.41
CA SER A 114 -0.47 -9.78 -1.43
C SER A 114 0.53 -10.57 -0.57
N GLY A 115 0.23 -11.83 -0.30
CA GLY A 115 0.89 -12.58 0.76
C GLY A 115 0.56 -12.07 2.17
N LEU A 116 -0.46 -11.20 2.32
CA LEU A 116 -0.95 -10.69 3.59
C LEU A 116 -2.22 -11.43 4.03
N PRO A 117 -2.46 -11.60 5.35
CA PRO A 117 -3.70 -12.19 5.84
C PRO A 117 -4.89 -11.30 5.50
N TYR A 118 -6.01 -11.92 5.07
CA TYR A 118 -7.27 -11.18 4.84
C TYR A 118 -7.67 -10.35 6.06
N SER A 119 -7.50 -10.92 7.26
CA SER A 119 -7.80 -10.24 8.52
C SER A 119 -6.92 -9.02 8.80
N LEU A 120 -5.69 -8.96 8.26
CA LEU A 120 -4.82 -7.79 8.36
C LEU A 120 -5.19 -6.74 7.30
N LEU A 121 -5.44 -7.18 6.06
CA LEU A 121 -5.85 -6.30 4.97
C LEU A 121 -7.17 -5.57 5.28
N ASP A 122 -8.14 -6.26 5.91
CA ASP A 122 -9.39 -5.65 6.37
C ASP A 122 -9.16 -4.48 7.35
N LEU A 123 -8.10 -4.56 8.17
CA LEU A 123 -7.71 -3.48 9.07
C LEU A 123 -7.01 -2.34 8.32
N ILE A 124 -6.07 -2.67 7.44
CA ILE A 124 -5.32 -1.70 6.62
C ILE A 124 -6.28 -0.88 5.74
N CYS A 125 -7.26 -1.51 5.10
CA CYS A 125 -8.24 -0.83 4.26
C CYS A 125 -9.18 0.12 5.03
N ASN A 126 -9.19 0.06 6.36
CA ASN A 126 -10.06 0.85 7.23
C ASN A 126 -9.26 1.63 8.29
N MET A 127 -8.03 2.06 7.95
CA MET A 127 -7.16 2.82 8.86
C MET A 127 -7.67 4.20 9.24
N ASP A 128 -8.59 4.77 8.45
CA ASP A 128 -9.22 6.06 8.74
C ASP A 128 -10.27 5.99 9.88
N SER A 129 -10.57 4.78 10.37
CA SER A 129 -11.50 4.60 11.49
C SER A 129 -10.86 5.04 12.81
N PRO A 130 -11.60 5.70 13.73
CA PRO A 130 -11.06 6.13 15.02
C PRO A 130 -10.46 5.01 15.87
N ASP A 131 -10.96 3.78 15.72
CA ASP A 131 -10.53 2.59 16.46
C ASP A 131 -9.47 1.74 15.72
N ALA A 132 -9.02 2.16 14.53
CA ALA A 132 -8.16 1.37 13.67
C ALA A 132 -6.84 0.96 14.35
N GLU A 133 -6.20 1.90 15.04
CA GLU A 133 -4.97 1.62 15.79
C GLU A 133 -5.19 0.54 16.85
N GLN A 134 -6.29 0.62 17.60
CA GLN A 134 -6.61 -0.35 18.65
C GLN A 134 -6.89 -1.73 18.06
N ARG A 135 -7.57 -1.80 16.91
CA ARG A 135 -7.79 -3.07 16.19
C ARG A 135 -6.49 -3.67 15.67
N LEU A 136 -5.58 -2.87 15.10
CA LEU A 136 -4.25 -3.33 14.66
C LEU A 136 -3.38 -3.82 15.83
N ARG A 137 -3.47 -3.19 17.00
CA ARG A 137 -2.79 -3.63 18.23
C ARG A 137 -3.31 -4.99 18.70
N ASN A 138 -4.63 -5.18 18.63
CA ASN A 138 -5.32 -6.39 19.08
C ASN A 138 -5.37 -7.49 18.00
N TRP A 139 -4.81 -7.26 16.81
CA TRP A 139 -4.82 -8.26 15.76
C TRP A 139 -4.05 -9.51 16.20
N PRO A 140 -4.69 -10.70 16.20
CA PRO A 140 -4.14 -11.90 16.82
C PRO A 140 -3.04 -12.58 15.99
N GLY A 141 -2.83 -12.15 14.75
CA GLY A 141 -2.02 -12.87 13.77
C GLY A 141 -2.83 -13.88 12.96
N GLU A 142 -2.13 -14.60 12.09
CA GLU A 142 -2.64 -15.72 11.31
C GLU A 142 -1.60 -16.86 11.39
N LEU A 143 -2.02 -18.12 11.17
CA LEU A 143 -1.08 -19.24 11.15
C LEU A 143 -0.56 -19.49 9.73
N CYS A 144 0.77 -19.57 9.57
CA CYS A 144 1.43 -20.01 8.34
C CYS A 144 2.52 -21.04 8.61
N ARG A 145 3.02 -21.66 7.54
CA ARG A 145 4.15 -22.59 7.61
C ARG A 145 5.49 -21.85 7.57
N GLU A 146 5.54 -20.74 6.86
CA GLU A 146 6.73 -19.95 6.60
C GLU A 146 6.92 -18.87 7.68
N LEU A 147 7.85 -19.09 8.62
CA LEU A 147 8.14 -18.14 9.70
C LEU A 147 8.45 -16.71 9.21
N VAL A 148 9.04 -16.59 8.03
CA VAL A 148 9.36 -15.28 7.44
C VAL A 148 8.11 -14.47 7.08
N GLN A 149 6.99 -15.12 6.73
CA GLN A 149 5.72 -14.42 6.47
C GLN A 149 5.20 -13.73 7.73
N ILE A 150 5.41 -14.32 8.91
CA ILE A 150 5.04 -13.69 10.18
C ILE A 150 5.76 -12.35 10.34
N HIS A 151 7.05 -12.29 10.00
CA HIS A 151 7.81 -11.04 10.04
C HIS A 151 7.31 -10.01 9.02
N LEU A 152 6.93 -10.44 7.81
CA LEU A 152 6.30 -9.55 6.84
C LEU A 152 5.01 -8.94 7.41
N TRP A 153 4.14 -9.77 7.98
CA TRP A 153 2.87 -9.30 8.53
C TRP A 153 3.06 -8.37 9.72
N GLU A 154 4.03 -8.66 10.59
CA GLU A 154 4.38 -7.77 11.70
C GLU A 154 4.95 -6.43 11.21
N ALA A 155 5.71 -6.41 10.11
CA ALA A 155 6.17 -5.18 9.49
C ALA A 155 4.98 -4.33 8.99
N PHE A 156 4.05 -4.93 8.24
CA PHE A 156 2.84 -4.25 7.78
C PHE A 156 1.97 -3.75 8.92
N ARG A 157 1.71 -4.59 9.92
CA ARG A 157 0.91 -4.24 11.09
C ARG A 157 1.50 -3.07 11.85
N THR A 158 2.80 -3.11 12.13
CA THR A 158 3.48 -2.08 12.91
C THR A 158 3.60 -0.77 12.14
N ALA A 159 3.92 -0.84 10.85
CA ALA A 159 3.88 0.34 9.97
C ALA A 159 2.48 0.94 9.87
N SER A 160 1.44 0.11 9.81
CA SER A 160 0.04 0.58 9.77
C SER A 160 -0.37 1.29 11.06
N ILE A 161 0.14 0.87 12.22
CA ILE A 161 -0.06 1.59 13.50
C ILE A 161 0.58 2.99 13.43
N LEU A 162 1.80 3.10 12.91
CA LEU A 162 2.49 4.39 12.69
C LEU A 162 1.73 5.26 11.68
N HIS A 163 1.20 4.65 10.60
CA HIS A 163 0.38 5.34 9.61
C HIS A 163 -0.91 5.90 10.24
N CYS A 164 -1.63 5.11 11.05
CA CYS A 164 -2.81 5.58 11.77
C CYS A 164 -2.50 6.82 12.63
N ARG A 165 -1.33 6.85 13.29
CA ARG A 165 -0.90 8.02 14.08
C ARG A 165 -0.59 9.23 13.20
N ALA A 166 0.02 9.01 12.04
CA ALA A 166 0.28 10.06 11.06
C ALA A 166 -0.99 10.68 10.46
N LEU A 167 -2.08 9.89 10.36
CA LEU A 167 -3.38 10.37 9.88
C LEU A 167 -4.17 11.18 10.91
N ARG A 168 -3.79 11.12 12.21
CA ARG A 168 -4.53 11.84 13.25
C ARG A 168 -4.31 13.35 13.16
N PRO A 169 -5.36 14.16 13.40
CA PRO A 169 -5.21 15.59 13.58
C PRO A 169 -4.27 15.88 14.76
N ALA A 170 -3.43 16.90 14.63
CA ALA A 170 -2.49 17.30 15.69
C ALA A 170 -3.17 17.57 17.05
N THR A 171 -4.46 17.95 17.05
CA THR A 171 -5.25 18.22 18.26
C THR A 171 -5.63 16.97 19.05
N GLU A 172 -5.69 15.78 18.42
CA GLU A 172 -6.07 14.52 19.10
C GLU A 172 -4.87 13.77 19.70
N ASN A 173 -3.65 14.16 19.35
CA ASN A 173 -2.42 13.53 19.83
C ASN A 173 -2.16 13.83 21.32
N GLU A 174 -2.59 14.99 21.82
CA GLU A 174 -2.34 15.40 23.21
C GLU A 174 -3.26 14.67 24.20
N GLU A 175 -4.55 14.51 23.91
CA GLU A 175 -5.51 13.89 24.84
C GLU A 175 -5.41 12.35 24.90
N ASN A 176 -5.07 11.69 23.79
CA ASN A 176 -4.96 10.22 23.72
C ASN A 176 -3.58 9.67 24.11
N SER A 177 -2.56 10.53 24.21
CA SER A 177 -1.22 10.13 24.69
C SER A 177 -1.23 9.53 26.10
N ALA A 178 -2.19 9.92 26.95
CA ALA A 178 -2.33 9.46 28.32
C ALA A 178 -2.87 8.01 28.46
N VAL A 179 -3.43 7.43 27.41
CA VAL A 179 -3.94 6.03 27.36
C VAL A 179 -3.01 5.12 26.53
N ALA A 180 -2.03 5.70 25.84
CA ALA A 180 -1.35 5.11 24.70
C ALA A 180 -0.37 3.98 25.10
N GLY A 181 -0.40 2.87 24.35
CA GLY A 181 0.55 1.76 24.51
C GLY A 181 1.98 2.13 24.07
N PHE A 182 2.67 1.28 23.29
CA PHE A 182 4.04 1.57 22.86
C PHE A 182 4.20 2.95 22.19
N GLY A 183 5.24 3.70 22.57
CA GLY A 183 5.66 4.95 21.93
C GLY A 183 6.17 4.71 20.50
N ASP A 184 6.23 5.78 19.70
CA ASP A 184 6.59 5.70 18.27
C ASP A 184 7.96 5.05 18.05
N GLU A 185 8.99 5.46 18.80
CA GLU A 185 10.34 4.89 18.66
C GLU A 185 10.38 3.36 18.85
N LEU A 186 9.59 2.81 19.78
CA LEU A 186 9.53 1.35 19.97
C LEU A 186 8.77 0.64 18.84
N LEU A 187 7.74 1.29 18.27
CA LEU A 187 7.05 0.75 17.09
C LEU A 187 7.97 0.78 15.86
N GLU A 188 8.71 1.86 15.67
CA GLU A 188 9.73 1.98 14.61
C GLU A 188 10.74 0.85 14.72
N MET A 189 11.32 0.65 15.90
CA MET A 189 12.28 -0.43 16.14
C MET A 189 11.70 -1.82 15.88
N LYS A 190 10.43 -2.06 16.22
CA LYS A 190 9.74 -3.33 15.93
C LYS A 190 9.54 -3.53 14.44
N ALA A 191 9.12 -2.49 13.72
CA ALA A 191 8.92 -2.55 12.28
C ALA A 191 10.25 -2.77 11.55
N LEU A 192 11.32 -2.07 11.95
CA LEU A 192 12.68 -2.26 11.42
C LEU A 192 13.20 -3.67 11.69
N ALA A 193 13.02 -4.20 12.91
CA ALA A 193 13.43 -5.56 13.24
C ALA A 193 12.68 -6.61 12.40
N ALA A 194 11.39 -6.41 12.16
CA ALA A 194 10.59 -7.26 11.30
C ALA A 194 11.06 -7.18 9.82
N CYS A 195 11.30 -5.98 9.29
CA CYS A 195 11.84 -5.79 7.95
C CYS A 195 13.22 -6.44 7.79
N GLN A 196 14.11 -6.26 8.78
CA GLN A 196 15.44 -6.85 8.79
C GLN A 196 15.37 -8.39 8.76
N ALA A 197 14.50 -9.00 9.57
CA ALA A 197 14.30 -10.45 9.58
C ALA A 197 13.81 -10.98 8.21
N VAL A 198 12.95 -10.22 7.53
CA VAL A 198 12.52 -10.54 6.16
C VAL A 198 13.71 -10.48 5.19
N ILE A 199 14.51 -9.42 5.23
CA ILE A 199 15.69 -9.22 4.38
C ILE A 199 16.75 -10.31 4.60
N ASP A 200 17.00 -10.69 5.86
CA ASP A 200 18.03 -11.67 6.23
C ASP A 200 17.63 -13.11 5.89
N SER A 201 16.35 -13.37 5.65
CA SER A 201 15.85 -14.70 5.30
C SER A 201 16.36 -15.22 3.94
N LYS A 202 16.96 -14.35 3.10
CA LYS A 202 17.51 -14.68 1.77
C LYS A 202 16.53 -15.40 0.83
N GLY A 203 15.23 -15.27 1.07
CA GLY A 203 14.19 -15.92 0.27
C GLY A 203 14.03 -15.22 -1.08
N ASP A 204 14.81 -15.62 -2.07
CA ASP A 204 14.68 -15.14 -3.47
C ASP A 204 13.33 -15.51 -4.11
N SER A 205 12.45 -16.24 -3.43
CA SER A 205 11.08 -16.48 -3.88
C SER A 205 10.15 -16.71 -2.69
N PHE A 206 9.27 -15.74 -2.43
CA PHE A 206 8.09 -15.94 -1.59
C PHE A 206 6.98 -16.54 -2.47
N PRO A 207 6.25 -17.57 -2.00
CA PRO A 207 5.04 -17.99 -2.68
C PRO A 207 4.05 -16.81 -2.73
N GLY A 208 3.69 -16.35 -3.93
CA GLY A 208 2.73 -15.25 -4.14
C GLY A 208 3.33 -13.83 -4.19
N VAL A 209 4.58 -13.62 -3.76
CA VAL A 209 5.25 -12.30 -3.82
C VAL A 209 6.50 -12.41 -4.70
N PRO A 210 6.47 -11.88 -5.95
CA PRO A 210 7.56 -12.02 -6.90
C PRO A 210 8.86 -11.33 -6.47
N HIS A 211 8.77 -10.27 -5.66
CA HIS A 211 9.92 -9.48 -5.26
C HIS A 211 9.83 -9.03 -3.79
N LEU A 212 10.74 -9.54 -2.96
CA LEU A 212 10.80 -9.23 -1.53
C LEU A 212 10.93 -7.72 -1.24
N ALA A 213 11.60 -6.99 -2.13
CA ALA A 213 11.79 -5.55 -1.99
C ALA A 213 10.49 -4.76 -2.18
N ALA A 214 9.65 -5.15 -3.15
CA ALA A 214 8.34 -4.54 -3.36
C ALA A 214 7.43 -4.74 -2.14
N ALA A 215 7.44 -5.95 -1.55
CA ALA A 215 6.66 -6.23 -0.36
C ALA A 215 7.11 -5.45 0.89
N LEU A 216 8.36 -4.97 0.94
CA LEU A 216 8.85 -4.15 2.07
C LEU A 216 8.76 -2.64 1.83
N MET A 217 8.35 -2.21 0.64
CA MET A 217 8.31 -0.79 0.28
C MET A 217 7.39 0.00 1.21
N TYR A 218 6.12 -0.38 1.33
CA TYR A 218 5.18 0.26 2.27
C TYR A 218 5.69 0.35 3.71
N PRO A 219 6.05 -0.77 4.39
CA PRO A 219 6.44 -0.70 5.79
C PRO A 219 7.72 0.11 6.02
N LEU A 220 8.74 -0.02 5.16
CA LEU A 220 9.97 0.77 5.29
C LEU A 220 9.72 2.26 5.06
N PHE A 221 8.91 2.59 4.06
CA PHE A 221 8.57 3.97 3.74
C PHE A 221 7.89 4.65 4.93
N ILE A 222 6.83 4.06 5.48
CA ILE A 222 6.09 4.64 6.61
C ILE A 222 6.96 4.79 7.86
N VAL A 223 7.79 3.79 8.20
CA VAL A 223 8.69 3.86 9.35
C VAL A 223 9.71 4.97 9.18
N CYS A 224 10.29 5.12 7.98
CA CYS A 224 11.21 6.21 7.73
C CYS A 224 10.55 7.58 7.90
N LEU A 225 9.28 7.74 7.49
CA LEU A 225 8.55 8.99 7.64
C LEU A 225 8.20 9.33 9.09
N SER A 226 8.07 8.33 9.98
CA SER A 226 7.74 8.58 11.39
C SER A 226 8.96 9.00 12.23
N THR A 227 10.16 8.60 11.80
CA THR A 227 11.38 8.76 12.61
C THR A 227 11.81 10.21 12.81
N GLU A 228 11.99 10.60 14.07
CA GLU A 228 12.50 11.92 14.46
C GLU A 228 14.00 12.09 14.16
N GLN A 229 14.45 13.34 14.08
CA GLN A 229 15.85 13.67 13.87
C GLN A 229 16.71 13.22 15.07
N ASP A 230 17.94 12.79 14.79
CA ASP A 230 18.95 12.39 15.79
C ASP A 230 18.56 11.20 16.71
N THR A 231 17.55 10.41 16.33
CA THR A 231 17.20 9.16 17.02
C THR A 231 17.95 7.94 16.47
N VAL A 232 18.02 6.87 17.26
CA VAL A 232 18.59 5.58 16.81
C VAL A 232 17.72 4.95 15.72
N ALA A 233 16.40 5.10 15.83
CA ALA A 233 15.48 4.64 14.80
C ALA A 233 15.76 5.32 13.44
N ARG A 234 16.16 6.60 13.44
CA ARG A 234 16.52 7.34 12.21
C ARG A 234 17.73 6.77 11.49
N SER A 235 18.79 6.46 12.22
CA SER A 235 20.02 5.91 11.63
C SER A 235 19.76 4.52 11.08
N LEU A 236 19.10 3.66 11.86
CA LEU A 236 18.76 2.31 11.43
C LEU A 236 17.82 2.28 10.23
N SER A 237 16.81 3.16 10.21
CA SER A 237 15.91 3.30 9.06
C SER A 237 16.66 3.69 7.79
N ARG A 238 17.59 4.65 7.91
CA ARG A 238 18.45 5.08 6.80
C ARG A 238 19.29 3.93 6.27
N ASP A 239 19.98 3.22 7.16
CA ASP A 239 20.87 2.13 6.80
C ASP A 239 20.09 1.00 6.11
N LEU A 240 18.96 0.60 6.70
CA LEU A 240 18.12 -0.47 6.19
C LEU A 240 17.52 -0.15 4.82
N PHE A 241 16.91 1.03 4.65
CA PHE A 241 16.29 1.39 3.37
C PHE A 241 17.34 1.62 2.29
N SER A 242 18.47 2.28 2.62
CA SER A 242 19.62 2.40 1.71
C SER A 242 20.10 1.02 1.24
N ASP A 243 20.16 0.03 2.11
CA ASP A 243 20.60 -1.32 1.74
C ASP A 243 19.59 -2.07 0.85
N VAL A 244 18.29 -1.84 1.06
CA VAL A 244 17.23 -2.32 0.14
C VAL A 244 17.41 -1.70 -1.24
N VAL A 245 17.62 -0.38 -1.32
CA VAL A 245 17.87 0.34 -2.58
C VAL A 245 19.14 -0.17 -3.27
N LYS A 246 20.21 -0.43 -2.53
CA LYS A 246 21.46 -0.98 -3.11
C LYS A 246 21.28 -2.39 -3.67
N LYS A 247 20.51 -3.24 -2.98
CA LYS A 247 20.32 -4.65 -3.37
C LYS A 247 19.29 -4.82 -4.49
N TRP A 248 18.21 -4.06 -4.45
CA TRP A 248 17.01 -4.29 -5.26
C TRP A 248 16.43 -3.02 -5.88
N GLY A 249 17.10 -1.87 -5.78
CA GLY A 249 16.55 -0.59 -6.21
C GLY A 249 16.30 -0.50 -7.72
N ASP A 250 15.09 -0.87 -8.12
CA ASP A 250 14.43 -0.44 -9.34
C ASP A 250 14.11 1.07 -9.27
N HIS A 251 13.36 1.56 -10.25
CA HIS A 251 13.11 3.00 -10.34
C HIS A 251 12.21 3.49 -9.20
N GLU A 252 11.22 2.70 -8.84
CA GLU A 252 10.18 2.95 -7.86
C GLU A 252 10.76 2.97 -6.45
N ILE A 253 11.56 1.96 -6.09
CA ILE A 253 12.21 1.87 -4.78
C ILE A 253 13.22 3.02 -4.58
N ARG A 254 13.96 3.40 -5.63
CA ARG A 254 14.89 4.55 -5.55
C ARG A 254 14.14 5.85 -5.34
N LEU A 255 13.04 6.06 -6.06
CA LEU A 255 12.23 7.24 -5.87
C LEU A 255 11.62 7.30 -4.46
N ALA A 256 11.15 6.16 -3.94
CA ALA A 256 10.64 6.06 -2.56
C ALA A 256 11.67 6.57 -1.56
N TRP A 257 12.92 6.17 -1.77
CA TRP A 257 14.04 6.58 -0.93
C TRP A 257 14.39 8.07 -1.10
N ASP A 258 14.39 8.59 -2.32
CA ASP A 258 14.61 10.01 -2.59
C ASP A 258 13.52 10.88 -1.92
N ILE A 259 12.26 10.45 -1.95
CA ILE A 259 11.14 11.10 -1.24
C ILE A 259 11.40 11.10 0.27
N VAL A 260 11.83 9.97 0.85
CA VAL A 260 12.17 9.90 2.29
C VAL A 260 13.28 10.90 2.64
N ILE A 261 14.34 10.96 1.84
CA ILE A 261 15.44 11.92 2.06
C ILE A 261 14.92 13.36 1.99
N GLU A 262 14.07 13.67 1.02
CA GLU A 262 13.48 15.00 0.87
C GLU A 262 12.59 15.36 2.06
N VAL A 263 11.71 14.46 2.49
CA VAL A 263 10.86 14.67 3.68
C VAL A 263 11.71 14.93 4.91
N TRP A 264 12.79 14.19 5.08
CA TRP A 264 13.73 14.38 6.17
C TRP A 264 14.45 15.72 6.16
N GLN A 265 14.68 16.32 4.98
CA GLN A 265 15.20 17.67 4.86
C GLN A 265 14.11 18.70 5.17
N ARG A 266 12.91 18.53 4.59
CA ARG A 266 11.77 19.42 4.81
C ARG A 266 11.33 19.46 6.27
N SER A 267 11.37 18.33 6.98
CA SER A 267 11.00 18.26 8.40
C SER A 267 11.89 19.14 9.28
N THR A 268 13.14 19.40 8.87
CA THR A 268 14.03 20.34 9.59
C THR A 268 13.63 21.80 9.38
N MET A 269 13.06 22.12 8.21
CA MET A 269 12.62 23.48 7.86
C MET A 269 11.20 23.78 8.33
N GLN A 270 10.36 22.75 8.43
CA GLN A 270 8.94 22.83 8.81
C GLN A 270 8.64 21.91 10.01
N PRO A 271 9.16 22.25 11.21
CA PRO A 271 8.94 21.42 12.39
C PRO A 271 7.45 21.36 12.73
N GLY A 272 6.97 20.16 13.05
CA GLY A 272 5.57 19.91 13.42
C GLY A 272 4.65 19.52 12.27
N VAL A 273 5.10 19.57 11.01
CA VAL A 273 4.35 18.97 9.89
C VAL A 273 4.62 17.47 9.87
N CYS A 274 3.56 16.67 9.80
CA CYS A 274 3.67 15.21 9.70
C CYS A 274 4.45 14.79 8.45
N GLY A 275 5.38 13.83 8.58
CA GLY A 275 6.17 13.32 7.47
C GLY A 275 5.34 12.80 6.30
N LEU A 276 4.18 12.18 6.57
CA LEU A 276 3.26 11.73 5.51
C LEU A 276 2.72 12.89 4.68
N LYS A 277 2.41 14.02 5.31
CA LYS A 277 1.93 15.21 4.60
C LYS A 277 3.03 15.83 3.75
N LEU A 278 4.27 15.88 4.26
CA LEU A 278 5.42 16.34 3.48
C LEU A 278 5.69 15.43 2.28
N ALA A 279 5.50 14.11 2.43
CA ALA A 279 5.64 13.15 1.35
C ALA A 279 4.58 13.36 0.27
N GLU A 280 3.30 13.48 0.67
CA GLU A 280 2.18 13.81 -0.22
C GLU A 280 2.45 15.09 -1.03
N ASP A 281 2.87 16.16 -0.36
CA ASP A 281 3.13 17.45 -1.01
C ASP A 281 4.30 17.36 -2.01
N PHE A 282 5.36 16.63 -1.67
CA PHE A 282 6.49 16.43 -2.60
C PHE A 282 6.12 15.56 -3.80
N VAL A 283 5.37 14.47 -3.60
CA VAL A 283 4.89 13.63 -4.70
C VAL A 283 3.94 14.42 -5.61
N ALA A 284 3.13 15.32 -5.05
CA ALA A 284 2.29 16.24 -5.82
C ALA A 284 3.10 17.22 -6.68
N GLU A 285 4.23 17.74 -6.17
CA GLU A 285 5.15 18.59 -6.95
C GLU A 285 5.77 17.85 -8.14
N LEU A 286 5.96 16.53 -8.03
CA LEU A 286 6.47 15.68 -9.11
C LEU A 286 5.39 15.32 -10.15
N ASP A 287 4.12 15.63 -9.88
CA ASP A 287 2.95 15.30 -10.72
C ASP A 287 2.78 13.79 -11.02
N ILE A 288 3.13 12.94 -10.05
CA ILE A 288 3.04 11.48 -10.16
C ILE A 288 2.07 10.89 -9.13
N GLU A 289 1.68 9.64 -9.34
CA GLU A 289 1.08 8.78 -8.31
C GLU A 289 2.07 7.69 -7.96
N MET A 290 2.38 7.54 -6.68
CA MET A 290 3.31 6.52 -6.23
C MET A 290 2.59 5.42 -5.49
N TYR A 291 2.67 4.19 -6.01
CA TYR A 291 2.15 3.01 -5.35
C TYR A 291 3.27 2.37 -4.51
N LEU A 292 2.97 2.05 -3.24
CA LEU A 292 3.92 1.59 -2.22
C LEU A 292 3.85 0.06 -2.00
N TYR A 293 3.04 -0.66 -2.77
CA TYR A 293 2.75 -2.07 -2.55
C TYR A 293 2.86 -2.93 -3.81
#